data_AF-A0AAW4NRR8-F1
#
_entry.id   AF-A0AAW4NRR8-F1
#
_cell.length_a   1.000
_cell.length_b   1.000
_cell.length_c   1.000
_cell.angle_alpha   90.00
_cell.angle_beta   90.00
_cell.angle_gamma   90.00
#
_symmetry.space_group_name_H-M   'P 1'
#
loop_
_entity.id
_entity.type
_entity.pdbx_description
1 polymer ?
#
loop_
_entity_poly.entity_id
_entity_poly.type
_entity_poly.pdbx_seq_one_letter_code
_entity_poly.pdbx_strand_id
1 'polypeptide(L)'
;MPSGITDFKSMSQQNKRACFAFGLHHLSRPNDHCDEEPQNLREFVALKNNFIDVNVMEKGISAMADNPSGNFKALYEVVADKRTVEFSITEKPNAVNSSGKLSKDLVVFGPTEFFPEDVFGNKAEWITQGATSISLAPKNHKWTKWDLQQRSKLTTEQMQFSPNENYQVQINKSMFNQKETLKNAATATTHELYGHILFMLKGWDSSHGEHRETDNRRLENWIINRVDETDKNFSY
;
A
#
# COMPACT_ATOMS: atom_id res chain seq x y z
N MET A 1 -12.64 -4.01 50.92
CA MET A 1 -12.91 -3.02 49.84
C MET A 1 -11.62 -2.27 49.57
N PRO A 2 -11.32 -1.85 48.33
CA PRO A 2 -11.54 -2.53 47.04
C PRO A 2 -10.18 -2.57 46.26
N SER A 3 -9.88 -3.64 45.53
CA SER A 3 -10.14 -3.82 44.09
C SER A 3 -9.00 -3.37 43.17
N GLY A 4 -8.60 -4.28 42.27
CA GLY A 4 -8.31 -3.88 40.89
C GLY A 4 -6.86 -3.99 40.45
N ILE A 5 -6.40 -5.21 40.14
CA ILE A 5 -5.63 -5.39 38.90
C ILE A 5 -6.35 -6.47 38.12
N THR A 6 -7.14 -6.01 37.15
CA THR A 6 -7.70 -6.81 36.08
C THR A 6 -6.59 -7.45 35.27
N ASP A 7 -6.59 -8.78 35.25
CA ASP A 7 -6.03 -9.59 34.18
C ASP A 7 -6.58 -9.11 32.83
N PHE A 8 -5.69 -8.78 31.89
CA PHE A 8 -6.01 -8.80 30.47
C PHE A 8 -4.95 -9.60 29.72
N LYS A 9 -5.38 -10.81 29.37
CA LYS A 9 -4.81 -11.77 28.42
C LYS A 9 -3.72 -11.18 27.52
N SER A 10 -2.47 -11.63 27.71
CA SER A 10 -1.49 -11.61 26.63
C SER A 10 -1.93 -12.63 25.57
N MET A 11 -2.74 -12.20 24.62
CA MET A 11 -2.84 -12.93 23.37
C MET A 11 -1.47 -12.86 22.69
N SER A 12 -0.89 -14.05 22.54
CA SER A 12 0.33 -14.36 21.82
C SER A 12 0.76 -13.32 20.78
N GLN A 13 1.96 -12.78 20.98
CA GLN A 13 2.76 -12.15 19.95
C GLN A 13 2.84 -13.05 18.71
N GLN A 14 2.09 -12.69 17.67
CA GLN A 14 2.31 -13.14 16.30
C GLN A 14 2.33 -11.91 15.38
N ASN A 15 3.22 -10.97 15.65
CA ASN A 15 3.54 -9.93 14.68
C ASN A 15 4.78 -10.38 13.91
N LYS A 16 4.52 -11.16 12.86
CA LYS A 16 5.49 -11.53 11.84
C LYS A 16 5.24 -10.67 10.59
N ARG A 17 6.34 -10.15 10.01
CA ARG A 17 6.52 -9.77 8.57
C ARG A 17 6.02 -8.35 8.21
N ALA A 18 6.58 -7.56 7.28
CA ALA A 18 7.50 -7.78 6.14
C ALA A 18 8.22 -6.45 5.73
N CYS A 19 9.35 -6.53 5.01
CA CYS A 19 9.57 -5.69 3.82
C CYS A 19 8.88 -6.45 2.71
N PHE A 20 7.94 -5.82 2.00
CA PHE A 20 7.17 -6.31 0.84
C PHE A 20 7.42 -7.78 0.46
N ALA A 21 6.42 -8.61 0.80
CA ALA A 21 6.43 -10.09 0.83
C ALA A 21 7.18 -10.68 2.04
N PHE A 22 6.44 -11.23 3.00
CA PHE A 22 6.44 -12.67 3.28
C PHE A 22 5.33 -12.93 4.25
N GLY A 23 4.17 -13.38 3.81
CA GLY A 23 2.98 -13.56 4.65
C GLY A 23 2.41 -14.97 4.68
N LEU A 24 3.02 -15.99 4.07
CA LEU A 24 2.61 -17.39 4.22
C LEU A 24 3.80 -18.31 4.44
N HIS A 25 3.56 -19.41 5.14
CA HIS A 25 4.50 -20.50 5.42
C HIS A 25 4.41 -21.61 4.37
N HIS A 26 3.92 -21.33 3.15
CA HIS A 26 3.65 -22.35 2.11
C HIS A 26 4.11 -22.00 0.69
N LEU A 27 5.02 -21.04 0.50
CA LEU A 27 5.73 -20.91 -0.77
C LEU A 27 7.21 -20.65 -0.48
N SER A 28 7.94 -21.75 -0.29
CA SER A 28 9.39 -21.79 -0.31
C SER A 28 9.87 -21.62 -1.76
N ARG A 29 10.11 -20.38 -2.20
CA ARG A 29 11.01 -20.11 -3.34
C ARG A 29 11.98 -18.97 -2.99
N PRO A 30 13.21 -18.96 -3.52
CA PRO A 30 14.27 -18.03 -3.11
C PRO A 30 14.20 -16.64 -3.77
N ASN A 31 13.12 -16.32 -4.49
CA ASN A 31 13.04 -15.20 -5.45
C ASN A 31 11.85 -14.29 -5.15
N ASP A 32 11.64 -13.96 -3.88
CA ASP A 32 10.57 -13.05 -3.53
C ASP A 32 11.09 -11.63 -3.51
N HIS A 33 10.73 -10.91 -4.55
CA HIS A 33 11.37 -9.67 -4.95
C HIS A 33 10.49 -8.47 -4.64
N CYS A 34 11.11 -7.35 -4.28
CA CYS A 34 10.48 -6.04 -4.43
C CYS A 34 10.39 -5.72 -5.92
N ASP A 35 9.43 -6.32 -6.63
CA ASP A 35 9.32 -6.22 -8.09
C ASP A 35 8.99 -4.81 -8.60
N GLU A 36 8.64 -3.90 -7.69
CA GLU A 36 8.49 -2.46 -7.92
C GLU A 36 9.84 -1.74 -8.12
N GLU A 37 10.93 -2.35 -7.64
CA GLU A 37 12.29 -1.80 -7.69
C GLU A 37 13.16 -2.54 -8.72
N PRO A 38 14.12 -1.85 -9.36
CA PRO A 38 15.10 -2.50 -10.22
C PRO A 38 15.86 -3.60 -9.47
N GLN A 39 16.13 -4.71 -10.15
CA GLN A 39 16.72 -5.91 -9.52
C GLN A 39 18.01 -5.62 -8.73
N ASN A 40 18.87 -4.74 -9.25
CA ASN A 40 20.12 -4.33 -8.62
C ASN A 40 19.94 -3.48 -7.34
N LEU A 41 18.75 -2.92 -7.11
CA LEU A 41 18.46 -2.09 -5.93
C LEU A 41 17.74 -2.85 -4.83
N ARG A 42 17.16 -4.01 -5.12
CA ARG A 42 16.39 -4.82 -4.16
C ARG A 42 17.20 -5.22 -2.94
N GLU A 43 18.51 -5.43 -3.08
CA GLU A 43 19.41 -5.74 -1.95
C GLU A 43 19.52 -4.60 -0.92
N PHE A 44 19.21 -3.36 -1.31
CA PHE A 44 19.23 -2.20 -0.44
C PHE A 44 17.90 -1.96 0.29
N VAL A 45 16.90 -2.82 0.09
CA VAL A 45 15.63 -2.83 0.84
C VAL A 45 15.70 -3.94 1.89
N ALA A 46 16.36 -3.64 3.02
CA ALA A 46 16.58 -4.59 4.10
C ALA A 46 15.80 -4.22 5.37
N LEU A 47 15.44 -5.24 6.16
CA LEU A 47 14.77 -5.04 7.44
C LEU A 47 15.73 -4.99 8.62
N LYS A 48 15.44 -4.09 9.56
CA LYS A 48 15.99 -4.07 10.91
C LYS A 48 14.86 -3.88 11.92
N ASN A 49 14.65 -4.88 12.78
CA ASN A 49 13.58 -4.89 13.78
C ASN A 49 12.16 -4.66 13.20
N ASN A 50 11.87 -5.26 12.04
CA ASN A 50 10.61 -5.11 11.28
C ASN A 50 10.38 -3.72 10.65
N PHE A 51 11.37 -2.84 10.65
CA PHE A 51 11.35 -1.59 9.87
C PHE A 51 12.34 -1.68 8.72
N ILE A 52 12.06 -0.98 7.61
CA ILE A 52 13.04 -0.83 6.53
C ILE A 52 14.23 -0.03 7.08
N ASP A 53 15.44 -0.56 6.92
CA ASP A 53 16.66 0.09 7.41
C ASP A 53 17.05 1.24 6.47
N VAL A 54 16.74 2.47 6.90
CA VAL A 54 17.07 3.69 6.16
C VAL A 54 18.56 3.78 5.81
N ASN A 55 19.47 3.31 6.67
CA ASN A 55 20.91 3.40 6.41
C ASN A 55 21.34 2.42 5.30
N VAL A 56 20.62 1.32 5.12
CA VAL A 56 20.87 0.39 4.02
C VAL A 56 20.33 1.00 2.72
N MET A 57 19.15 1.64 2.78
CA MET A 57 18.59 2.34 1.61
C MET A 57 19.49 3.49 1.12
N GLU A 58 20.13 4.25 2.01
CA GLU A 58 21.07 5.32 1.62
C GLU A 58 22.25 4.80 0.78
N LYS A 59 22.69 3.55 1.02
CA LYS A 59 23.70 2.91 0.18
C LYS A 59 23.16 2.64 -1.22
N GLY A 60 21.89 2.24 -1.33
CA GLY A 60 21.19 2.12 -2.61
C GLY A 60 21.06 3.45 -3.36
N ILE A 61 20.81 4.55 -2.64
CA ILE A 61 20.85 5.91 -3.22
C ILE A 61 22.20 6.19 -3.88
N SER A 62 23.29 5.83 -3.21
CA SER A 62 24.64 6.01 -3.73
C SER A 62 24.96 5.07 -4.89
N ALA A 63 24.44 3.83 -4.86
CA ALA A 63 24.67 2.81 -5.88
C ALA A 63 23.90 3.07 -7.19
N MET A 64 22.85 3.89 -7.17
CA MET A 64 22.07 4.21 -8.36
C MET A 64 22.85 4.96 -9.46
N ALA A 65 23.89 5.74 -9.10
CA ALA A 65 24.74 6.51 -10.03
C ALA A 65 24.04 6.93 -11.35
N ASP A 66 24.39 6.28 -12.47
CA ASP A 66 23.91 6.59 -13.83
C ASP A 66 22.56 5.94 -14.21
N ASN A 67 22.00 5.09 -13.35
CA ASN A 67 20.71 4.42 -13.55
C ASN A 67 19.71 4.78 -12.43
N PRO A 68 19.15 6.00 -12.45
CA PRO A 68 18.27 6.47 -11.38
C PRO A 68 16.92 5.73 -11.39
N SER A 69 16.54 5.18 -10.24
CA SER A 69 15.18 4.73 -9.99
C SER A 69 14.37 5.84 -9.33
N GLY A 70 13.19 6.10 -9.86
CA GLY A 70 12.21 6.97 -9.22
C GLY A 70 11.63 6.27 -7.99
N ASN A 71 11.09 5.07 -8.18
CA ASN A 71 10.46 4.25 -7.14
C ASN A 71 11.34 4.09 -5.90
N PHE A 72 12.62 3.73 -6.06
CA PHE A 72 13.53 3.57 -4.94
C PHE A 72 13.71 4.87 -4.13
N LYS A 73 13.78 6.02 -4.82
CA LYS A 73 13.86 7.33 -4.17
C LYS A 73 12.57 7.66 -3.42
N ALA A 74 11.40 7.32 -3.96
CA ALA A 74 10.13 7.51 -3.25
C ALA A 74 10.06 6.62 -2.01
N LEU A 75 10.47 5.36 -2.10
CA LEU A 75 10.53 4.47 -0.95
C LEU A 75 11.47 5.01 0.13
N TYR A 76 12.65 5.48 -0.28
CA TYR A 76 13.58 6.12 0.66
C TYR A 76 12.96 7.34 1.33
N GLU A 77 12.27 8.21 0.59
CA GLU A 77 11.58 9.37 1.15
C GLU A 77 10.49 8.98 2.15
N VAL A 78 9.75 7.90 1.89
CA VAL A 78 8.76 7.37 2.84
C VAL A 78 9.44 6.83 4.10
N VAL A 79 10.51 6.04 3.94
CA VAL A 79 11.23 5.38 5.05
C VAL A 79 11.99 6.39 5.91
N ALA A 80 12.53 7.45 5.30
CA ALA A 80 13.24 8.52 6.00
C ALA A 80 12.29 9.51 6.71
N ASP A 81 10.98 9.44 6.46
CA ASP A 81 10.02 10.28 7.17
C ASP A 81 9.89 9.84 8.64
N LYS A 82 9.73 10.83 9.53
CA LYS A 82 9.58 10.58 10.97
C LYS A 82 8.23 9.95 11.33
N ARG A 83 7.25 9.97 10.43
CA ARG A 83 5.91 9.39 10.64
C ARG A 83 5.92 7.93 10.25
N THR A 84 5.26 7.11 11.05
CA THR A 84 5.14 5.67 10.78
C THR A 84 4.19 5.41 9.61
N VAL A 85 4.69 4.67 8.62
CA VAL A 85 3.89 4.04 7.57
C VAL A 85 3.91 2.54 7.78
N GLU A 86 2.73 1.93 7.85
CA GLU A 86 2.55 0.49 7.91
C GLU A 86 2.11 -0.05 6.56
N PHE A 87 2.70 -1.17 6.15
CA PHE A 87 2.30 -1.88 4.95
C PHE A 87 1.75 -3.25 5.33
N SER A 88 0.64 -3.65 4.73
CA SER A 88 0.05 -4.97 4.99
C SER A 88 -0.61 -5.56 3.75
N ILE A 89 -0.57 -6.89 3.67
CA ILE A 89 -1.31 -7.68 2.67
C ILE A 89 -2.39 -8.42 3.43
N THR A 90 -3.66 -8.09 3.17
CA THR A 90 -4.78 -8.53 4.01
C THR A 90 -5.94 -9.06 3.16
N GLU A 91 -6.74 -9.94 3.76
CA GLU A 91 -7.96 -10.49 3.11
C GLU A 91 -9.12 -9.48 3.13
N LYS A 92 -9.08 -8.52 4.06
CA LYS A 92 -10.07 -7.46 4.19
C LYS A 92 -9.43 -6.20 4.75
N PRO A 93 -9.99 -5.01 4.48
CA PRO A 93 -9.48 -3.79 5.09
C PRO A 93 -9.78 -3.72 6.59
N ASN A 94 -8.83 -3.15 7.34
CA ASN A 94 -8.93 -2.98 8.80
C ASN A 94 -9.28 -1.54 9.23
N ALA A 95 -9.91 -0.77 8.35
CA ALA A 95 -10.21 0.64 8.64
C ALA A 95 -11.27 0.81 9.75
N VAL A 96 -11.13 1.90 10.49
CA VAL A 96 -12.10 2.31 11.52
C VAL A 96 -12.81 3.61 11.13
N ASN A 97 -14.02 3.80 11.65
CA ASN A 97 -14.75 5.04 11.53
C ASN A 97 -14.24 6.11 12.50
N SER A 98 -14.87 7.29 12.47
CA SER A 98 -14.54 8.43 13.35
C SER A 98 -14.59 8.08 14.85
N SER A 99 -15.43 7.12 15.26
CA SER A 99 -15.51 6.62 16.65
C SER A 99 -14.47 5.55 17.02
N GLY A 100 -13.64 5.11 16.07
CA GLY A 100 -12.63 4.06 16.29
C GLY A 100 -13.18 2.64 16.24
N LYS A 101 -14.41 2.45 15.77
CA LYS A 101 -14.99 1.12 15.53
C LYS A 101 -14.76 0.73 14.07
N LEU A 102 -14.72 -0.57 13.76
CA LEU A 102 -14.66 -1.04 12.36
C LEU A 102 -15.75 -0.33 11.54
N SER A 103 -15.37 0.22 10.39
CA SER A 103 -16.33 0.85 9.50
C SER A 103 -17.36 -0.18 9.03
N LYS A 104 -18.63 0.22 8.94
CA LYS A 104 -19.69 -0.66 8.44
C LYS A 104 -19.66 -0.78 6.92
N ASP A 105 -19.21 0.29 6.26
CA ASP A 105 -19.14 0.41 4.81
C ASP A 105 -17.67 0.36 4.37
N LEU A 106 -16.97 -0.69 4.81
CA LEU A 106 -15.59 -0.92 4.41
C LEU A 106 -15.53 -1.11 2.90
N VAL A 107 -14.49 -0.52 2.29
CA VAL A 107 -14.07 -0.94 0.96
C VAL A 107 -13.87 -2.46 1.00
N VAL A 108 -14.45 -3.18 0.05
CA VAL A 108 -14.41 -4.64 0.06
C VAL A 108 -13.27 -5.12 -0.81
N PHE A 109 -12.32 -5.84 -0.21
CA PHE A 109 -11.35 -6.64 -0.95
C PHE A 109 -12.00 -7.95 -1.39
N GLY A 110 -11.95 -8.24 -2.70
CA GLY A 110 -12.56 -9.44 -3.27
C GLY A 110 -11.55 -10.52 -3.68
N PRO A 111 -12.05 -11.70 -4.08
CA PRO A 111 -11.22 -12.81 -4.55
C PRO A 111 -10.57 -12.50 -5.91
N THR A 112 -9.56 -13.30 -6.28
CA THR A 112 -9.03 -13.34 -7.64
C THR A 112 -9.58 -14.56 -8.34
N GLU A 113 -10.24 -14.35 -9.47
CA GLU A 113 -11.00 -15.36 -10.21
C GLU A 113 -10.54 -15.41 -11.67
N PHE A 114 -10.64 -16.59 -12.28
CA PHE A 114 -10.33 -16.79 -13.69
C PHE A 114 -11.57 -16.55 -14.53
N PHE A 115 -11.45 -15.65 -15.50
CA PHE A 115 -12.47 -15.36 -16.49
C PHE A 115 -12.03 -16.01 -17.80
N PRO A 116 -12.76 -17.02 -18.31
CA PRO A 116 -12.46 -17.62 -19.61
C PRO A 116 -12.72 -16.63 -20.74
N GLU A 117 -12.14 -16.91 -21.91
CA GLU A 117 -12.45 -16.16 -23.12
C GLU A 117 -13.96 -16.17 -23.40
N ASP A 118 -14.51 -15.01 -23.72
CA ASP A 118 -15.94 -14.84 -23.93
C ASP A 118 -16.29 -14.63 -25.42
N VAL A 119 -17.59 -14.71 -25.71
CA VAL A 119 -18.12 -14.53 -27.06
C VAL A 119 -17.97 -13.09 -27.58
N PHE A 120 -17.53 -12.15 -26.74
CA PHE A 120 -17.28 -10.76 -27.08
C PHE A 120 -15.81 -10.50 -27.46
N GLY A 121 -14.96 -11.53 -27.42
CA GLY A 121 -13.56 -11.46 -27.80
C GLY A 121 -12.63 -10.98 -26.67
N ASN A 122 -13.12 -10.93 -25.42
CA ASN A 122 -12.26 -10.69 -24.28
C ASN A 122 -11.39 -11.93 -24.05
N LYS A 123 -10.07 -11.75 -23.94
CA LYS A 123 -9.14 -12.85 -23.71
C LYS A 123 -9.32 -13.43 -22.31
N ALA A 124 -9.01 -14.71 -22.15
CA ALA A 124 -8.99 -15.34 -20.84
C ALA A 124 -7.98 -14.64 -19.92
N GLU A 125 -8.40 -14.28 -18.71
CA GLU A 125 -7.57 -13.53 -17.77
C GLU A 125 -7.94 -13.79 -16.29
N TRP A 126 -6.97 -13.56 -15.40
CA TRP A 126 -7.20 -13.57 -13.96
C TRP A 126 -7.50 -12.16 -13.48
N ILE A 127 -8.64 -11.97 -12.81
CA ILE A 127 -9.10 -10.65 -12.36
C ILE A 127 -9.35 -10.69 -10.85
N THR A 128 -8.75 -9.75 -10.14
CA THR A 128 -9.08 -9.47 -8.74
C THR A 128 -10.38 -8.66 -8.67
N GLN A 129 -11.39 -9.23 -8.03
CA GLN A 129 -12.68 -8.60 -7.81
C GLN A 129 -12.63 -7.60 -6.64
N GLY A 130 -13.53 -6.62 -6.67
CA GLY A 130 -13.61 -5.58 -5.65
C GLY A 130 -12.41 -4.63 -5.69
N ALA A 131 -12.04 -4.09 -4.53
CA ALA A 131 -10.86 -3.24 -4.43
C ALA A 131 -9.58 -4.06 -4.31
N THR A 132 -8.52 -3.54 -4.91
CA THR A 132 -7.18 -4.14 -4.93
C THR A 132 -6.30 -3.60 -3.81
N SER A 133 -6.56 -2.39 -3.33
CA SER A 133 -5.71 -1.70 -2.36
C SER A 133 -6.44 -0.52 -1.69
N ILE A 134 -5.88 -0.03 -0.58
CA ILE A 134 -6.33 1.20 0.08
C ILE A 134 -5.20 1.84 0.91
N SER A 135 -5.14 3.17 0.87
CA SER A 135 -4.36 4.00 1.79
C SER A 135 -5.23 4.59 2.90
N LEU A 136 -4.76 4.52 4.14
CA LEU A 136 -5.42 5.10 5.31
C LEU A 136 -4.48 6.08 6.01
N ALA A 137 -5.03 7.20 6.45
CA ALA A 137 -4.32 8.14 7.31
C ALA A 137 -4.89 8.12 8.74
N PRO A 138 -4.12 8.62 9.73
CA PRO A 138 -4.62 8.90 11.06
C PRO A 138 -5.77 9.93 11.02
N LYS A 139 -6.61 9.97 12.05
CA LYS A 139 -7.72 10.95 12.13
C LYS A 139 -7.22 12.38 12.20
N ASN A 140 -6.05 12.57 12.81
CA ASN A 140 -5.41 13.88 12.96
C ASN A 140 -4.67 14.36 11.70
N HIS A 141 -4.71 13.59 10.60
CA HIS A 141 -4.09 14.01 9.35
C HIS A 141 -4.68 15.34 8.87
N LYS A 142 -3.82 16.25 8.39
CA LYS A 142 -4.24 17.55 7.87
C LYS A 142 -4.69 17.37 6.41
N TRP A 143 -6.00 17.20 6.23
CA TRP A 143 -6.63 17.05 4.93
C TRP A 143 -6.46 18.27 4.03
N THR A 144 -6.14 18.02 2.77
CA THR A 144 -6.03 19.04 1.73
C THR A 144 -7.38 19.34 1.07
N LYS A 145 -7.40 20.20 0.05
CA LYS A 145 -8.64 20.59 -0.63
C LYS A 145 -9.35 19.38 -1.25
N TRP A 146 -8.64 18.58 -2.04
CA TRP A 146 -9.24 17.44 -2.72
C TRP A 146 -9.63 16.32 -1.74
N ASP A 147 -8.82 16.10 -0.70
CA ASP A 147 -9.16 15.14 0.35
C ASP A 147 -10.48 15.53 1.03
N LEU A 148 -10.65 16.81 1.40
CA LEU A 148 -11.86 17.32 2.04
C LEU A 148 -13.08 17.20 1.11
N GLN A 149 -12.91 17.50 -0.18
CA GLN A 149 -13.99 17.37 -1.16
C GLN A 149 -14.45 15.91 -1.28
N GLN A 150 -13.54 14.95 -1.42
CA GLN A 150 -13.91 13.53 -1.44
C GLN A 150 -14.56 13.09 -0.13
N ARG A 151 -13.98 13.48 1.01
CA ARG A 151 -14.49 13.11 2.34
C ARG A 151 -15.87 13.70 2.64
N SER A 152 -16.19 14.89 2.14
CA SER A 152 -17.51 15.51 2.33
C SER A 152 -18.66 14.73 1.67
N LYS A 153 -18.35 13.80 0.76
CA LYS A 153 -19.34 12.91 0.14
C LYS A 153 -19.71 11.71 1.01
N LEU A 154 -18.90 11.44 2.05
CA LEU A 154 -19.07 10.30 2.93
C LEU A 154 -19.77 10.74 4.23
N THR A 155 -20.66 9.90 4.75
CA THR A 155 -21.17 10.08 6.11
C THR A 155 -20.07 9.85 7.14
N THR A 156 -20.32 10.30 8.37
CA THR A 156 -19.39 10.11 9.50
C THR A 156 -19.04 8.64 9.75
N GLU A 157 -19.99 7.74 9.50
CA GLU A 157 -19.84 6.29 9.63
C GLU A 157 -19.06 5.65 8.45
N GLN A 158 -19.13 6.27 7.27
CA GLN A 158 -18.46 5.83 6.05
C GLN A 158 -17.00 6.30 5.96
N MET A 159 -16.61 7.34 6.69
CA MET A 159 -15.22 7.75 6.74
C MET A 159 -14.32 6.62 7.28
N GLN A 160 -13.22 6.39 6.59
CA GLN A 160 -12.25 5.35 6.92
C GLN A 160 -10.94 5.98 7.37
N PHE A 161 -10.44 5.50 8.51
CA PHE A 161 -9.20 5.92 9.13
C PHE A 161 -8.36 4.71 9.53
N SER A 162 -7.07 4.98 9.76
CA SER A 162 -6.16 3.99 10.30
C SER A 162 -6.57 3.54 11.71
N PRO A 163 -6.66 2.23 11.99
CA PRO A 163 -7.04 1.72 13.31
C PRO A 163 -6.03 2.05 14.42
N ASN A 164 -4.77 2.27 14.08
CA ASN A 164 -3.69 2.52 15.05
C ASN A 164 -3.08 3.92 14.92
N GLU A 165 -3.75 4.82 14.20
CA GLU A 165 -3.31 6.20 13.99
C GLU A 165 -1.91 6.31 13.36
N ASN A 166 -1.47 5.29 12.61
CA ASN A 166 -0.35 5.36 11.66
C ASN A 166 -0.85 5.60 10.23
N TYR A 167 0.02 6.02 9.32
CA TYR A 167 -0.29 5.94 7.89
C TYR A 167 -0.25 4.47 7.49
N GLN A 168 -1.17 4.02 6.64
CA GLN A 168 -1.21 2.61 6.25
C GLN A 168 -1.47 2.43 4.77
N VAL A 169 -0.84 1.41 4.20
CA VAL A 169 -1.19 0.81 2.92
C VAL A 169 -1.64 -0.61 3.17
N GLN A 170 -2.80 -0.99 2.64
CA GLN A 170 -3.31 -2.35 2.69
C GLN A 170 -3.56 -2.84 1.26
N ILE A 171 -2.99 -3.98 0.91
CA ILE A 171 -3.14 -4.61 -0.41
C ILE A 171 -3.98 -5.87 -0.28
N ASN A 172 -4.86 -6.08 -1.24
CA ASN A 172 -5.70 -7.26 -1.31
C ASN A 172 -4.83 -8.51 -1.50
N LYS A 173 -4.85 -9.39 -0.50
CA LYS A 173 -4.08 -10.65 -0.49
C LYS A 173 -4.38 -11.55 -1.68
N SER A 174 -5.58 -11.50 -2.25
CA SER A 174 -5.96 -12.39 -3.34
C SER A 174 -5.11 -12.17 -4.60
N MET A 175 -4.54 -10.98 -4.80
CA MET A 175 -3.65 -10.66 -5.93
C MET A 175 -2.36 -11.47 -5.94
N PHE A 176 -2.00 -12.08 -4.81
CA PHE A 176 -0.81 -12.93 -4.67
C PHE A 176 -1.10 -14.42 -4.84
N ASN A 177 -2.36 -14.79 -5.11
CA ASN A 177 -2.74 -16.19 -5.29
C ASN A 177 -2.41 -16.72 -6.68
N GLN A 178 -2.23 -15.84 -7.67
CA GLN A 178 -1.93 -16.19 -9.06
C GLN A 178 -0.71 -15.41 -9.52
N LYS A 179 0.14 -16.06 -10.34
CA LYS A 179 1.37 -15.43 -10.84
C LYS A 179 1.03 -14.24 -11.75
N GLU A 180 -0.03 -14.38 -12.53
CA GLU A 180 -0.53 -13.44 -13.52
C GLU A 180 -0.97 -12.12 -12.88
N THR A 181 -1.38 -12.12 -11.61
CA THR A 181 -1.86 -10.93 -10.89
C THR A 181 -0.78 -10.26 -10.03
N LEU A 182 0.42 -10.82 -9.95
CA LEU A 182 1.52 -10.24 -9.15
C LEU A 182 1.93 -8.85 -9.66
N LYS A 183 1.92 -8.64 -10.99
CA LYS A 183 2.17 -7.32 -11.57
C LYS A 183 1.16 -6.30 -11.06
N ASN A 184 -0.12 -6.65 -11.07
CA ASN A 184 -1.18 -5.77 -10.58
C ASN A 184 -0.99 -5.46 -9.09
N ALA A 185 -0.50 -6.42 -8.29
CA ALA A 185 -0.21 -6.21 -6.88
C ALA A 185 0.92 -5.20 -6.67
N ALA A 186 1.98 -5.28 -7.48
CA ALA A 186 3.09 -4.32 -7.48
C ALA A 186 2.60 -2.93 -7.90
N THR A 187 1.83 -2.83 -8.98
CA THR A 187 1.22 -1.56 -9.45
C THR A 187 0.33 -0.92 -8.37
N ALA A 188 -0.52 -1.72 -7.71
CA ALA A 188 -1.40 -1.25 -6.64
C ALA A 188 -0.58 -0.74 -5.44
N THR A 189 0.48 -1.45 -5.07
CA THR A 189 1.37 -1.03 -3.99
C THR A 189 2.06 0.29 -4.30
N THR A 190 2.65 0.43 -5.48
CA THR A 190 3.26 1.67 -5.97
C THR A 190 2.25 2.82 -5.95
N HIS A 191 1.02 2.58 -6.40
CA HIS A 191 -0.06 3.57 -6.41
C HIS A 191 -0.38 4.11 -5.01
N GLU A 192 -0.62 3.22 -4.06
CA GLU A 192 -0.95 3.60 -2.68
C GLU A 192 0.25 4.23 -1.96
N LEU A 193 1.42 3.61 -2.03
CA LEU A 193 2.58 3.97 -1.23
C LEU A 193 3.28 5.22 -1.77
N TYR A 194 3.60 5.22 -3.08
CA TYR A 194 4.35 6.31 -3.70
C TYR A 194 3.44 7.41 -4.22
N GLY A 195 2.15 7.11 -4.48
CA GLY A 195 1.14 8.11 -4.78
C GLY A 195 0.57 8.70 -3.50
N HIS A 196 -0.40 8.01 -2.90
CA HIS A 196 -1.22 8.57 -1.82
C HIS A 196 -0.42 8.85 -0.54
N ILE A 197 0.27 7.86 0.02
CA ILE A 197 1.00 8.05 1.29
C ILE A 197 2.08 9.11 1.16
N LEU A 198 2.94 9.03 0.15
CA LEU A 198 4.01 10.03 -0.02
C LEU A 198 3.45 11.45 -0.20
N PHE A 199 2.32 11.62 -0.91
CA PHE A 199 1.67 12.93 -1.03
C PHE A 199 1.11 13.43 0.30
N MET A 200 0.45 12.56 1.08
CA MET A 200 0.02 12.87 2.44
C MET A 200 1.21 13.30 3.30
N LEU A 201 2.35 12.61 3.19
CA LEU A 201 3.56 12.96 3.92
C LEU A 201 4.05 14.36 3.53
N LYS A 202 4.05 14.69 2.23
CA LYS A 202 4.47 16.00 1.73
C LYS A 202 3.46 17.13 1.97
N GLY A 203 2.26 16.82 2.50
CA GLY A 203 1.19 17.78 2.66
C GLY A 203 0.63 18.28 1.32
N TRP A 204 0.74 17.46 0.28
CA TRP A 204 0.15 17.71 -1.04
C TRP A 204 -1.18 16.98 -1.17
N ASP A 205 -2.03 17.40 -2.11
CA ASP A 205 -3.32 16.76 -2.35
C ASP A 205 -3.15 15.28 -2.72
N SER A 206 -3.56 14.40 -1.81
CA SER A 206 -3.35 12.96 -1.93
C SER A 206 -4.51 12.23 -2.59
N SER A 207 -5.70 12.84 -2.65
CA SER A 207 -6.87 12.28 -3.31
C SER A 207 -6.91 12.58 -4.81
N HIS A 208 -7.39 11.62 -5.60
CA HIS A 208 -7.84 11.87 -6.97
C HIS A 208 -8.92 12.97 -7.00
N GLY A 209 -9.06 13.69 -8.11
CA GLY A 209 -10.21 14.58 -8.27
C GLY A 209 -11.47 13.86 -8.74
N GLU A 210 -12.50 14.63 -9.09
CA GLU A 210 -13.71 14.07 -9.72
C GLU A 210 -13.44 13.73 -11.19
N HIS A 211 -12.64 14.56 -11.85
CA HIS A 211 -12.24 14.41 -13.25
C HIS A 211 -10.74 14.16 -13.36
N ARG A 212 -10.34 12.89 -13.48
CA ARG A 212 -8.92 12.46 -13.46
C ARG A 212 -8.03 13.13 -14.52
N GLU A 213 -8.59 13.67 -15.59
CA GLU A 213 -7.80 14.35 -16.64
C GLU A 213 -7.45 15.79 -16.29
N THR A 214 -8.27 16.45 -15.47
CA THR A 214 -8.19 17.90 -15.20
C THR A 214 -7.88 18.21 -13.74
N ASP A 215 -8.35 17.36 -12.84
CA ASP A 215 -8.23 17.56 -11.40
C ASP A 215 -6.98 16.89 -10.86
N ASN A 216 -6.34 17.52 -9.87
CA ASN A 216 -5.11 17.04 -9.23
C ASN A 216 -4.08 16.39 -10.17
N ARG A 217 -3.90 16.95 -11.37
CA ARG A 217 -3.01 16.41 -12.43
C ARG A 217 -1.59 16.10 -11.95
N ARG A 218 -1.14 16.78 -10.89
CA ARG A 218 0.14 16.51 -10.26
C ARG A 218 0.21 15.09 -9.70
N LEU A 219 -0.80 14.67 -8.94
CA LEU A 219 -0.90 13.31 -8.41
C LEU A 219 -1.03 12.29 -9.55
N GLU A 220 -1.92 12.56 -10.51
CA GLU A 220 -2.20 11.64 -11.62
C GLU A 220 -0.94 11.37 -12.46
N ASN A 221 -0.24 12.44 -12.89
CA ASN A 221 1.02 12.29 -13.63
C ASN A 221 2.11 11.62 -12.79
N TRP A 222 2.14 11.88 -11.48
CA TRP A 222 3.12 11.25 -10.59
C TRP A 222 2.88 9.74 -10.52
N ILE A 223 1.65 9.31 -10.25
CA ILE A 223 1.27 7.91 -10.17
C ILE A 223 1.58 7.19 -11.49
N ILE A 224 1.22 7.77 -12.64
CA ILE A 224 1.51 7.19 -13.96
C ILE A 224 3.01 6.90 -14.11
N ASN A 225 3.88 7.88 -13.82
CA ASN A 225 5.32 7.69 -13.97
C ASN A 225 5.88 6.56 -13.08
N ARG A 226 5.31 6.36 -11.89
CA ARG A 226 5.74 5.32 -10.95
C ARG A 226 5.25 3.94 -11.35
N VAL A 227 4.00 3.87 -11.80
CA VAL A 227 3.44 2.64 -12.35
C VAL A 227 4.20 2.22 -13.62
N ASP A 228 4.54 3.16 -14.50
CA ASP A 228 5.36 2.88 -15.70
C ASP A 228 6.75 2.33 -15.35
N GLU A 229 7.35 2.81 -14.25
CA GLU A 229 8.62 2.28 -13.74
C GLU A 229 8.45 0.87 -13.16
N THR A 230 7.43 0.65 -12.35
CA THR A 230 7.07 -0.67 -11.80
C THR A 230 6.83 -1.67 -12.92
N ASP A 231 6.09 -1.28 -13.96
CA ASP A 231 5.79 -2.12 -15.11
C ASP A 231 7.05 -2.55 -15.87
N LYS A 232 8.03 -1.65 -16.00
CA LYS A 232 9.35 -1.98 -16.55
C LYS A 232 10.06 -2.96 -15.64
N ASN A 233 10.20 -2.66 -14.35
CA ASN A 233 10.95 -3.47 -13.38
C ASN A 233 10.37 -4.87 -13.17
N PHE A 234 9.05 -5.04 -13.33
CA PHE A 234 8.38 -6.34 -13.23
C PHE A 234 8.62 -7.21 -14.48
N SER A 235 8.87 -6.58 -15.63
CA SER A 235 9.02 -7.26 -16.93
C SER A 235 10.47 -7.70 -17.22
N TYR A 236 11.44 -7.33 -16.37
CA TYR A 236 12.86 -7.70 -16.45
C TYR A 236 13.23 -8.68 -15.34
#